data_AF-A0A1H1MIU2-F1
#
_entry.id   AF-A0A1H1MIU2-F1
#
_cell.length_a   1.000
_cell.length_b   1.000
_cell.length_c   1.000
_cell.angle_alpha   90.00
_cell.angle_beta   90.00
_cell.angle_gamma   90.00
#
_symmetry.space_group_name_H-M   'P 1'
#
loop_
_entity.id
_entity.type
_entity.pdbx_description
1 polymer ?
#
loop_
_entity_poly.entity_id
_entity_poly.type
_entity_poly.pdbx_seq_one_letter_code
_entity_poly.pdbx_strand_id
1 'polypeptide(L)' 'MSLFPFLIAMALFVFGLWLMSVADVVAGFEAIVFFGGILCASAALAIPINVLGRRESGI' A
#
# COMPACT_ATOMS: atom_id res chain seq x y z
N MET A 1 18.72 -6.53 5.67
CA MET A 1 17.64 -5.82 4.97
C MET A 1 17.54 -6.32 3.53
N SER A 2 16.60 -7.22 3.21
CA SER A 2 16.35 -7.52 1.80
C SER A 2 15.59 -6.33 1.19
N LEU A 3 16.18 -5.68 0.19
CA LEU A 3 15.59 -4.54 -0.52
C LEU A 3 14.24 -4.90 -1.19
N PHE A 4 14.06 -6.18 -1.53
CA PHE A 4 12.90 -6.69 -2.25
C PHE A 4 11.53 -6.42 -1.58
N PRO A 5 11.27 -6.84 -0.33
CA PRO A 5 9.98 -6.57 0.33
C PRO A 5 9.72 -5.08 0.53
N PHE A 6 10.77 -4.27 0.71
CA PHE A 6 10.64 -2.81 0.78
C PHE A 6 10.20 -2.21 -0.55
N LEU A 7 10.81 -2.63 -1.67
CA LEU A 7 10.41 -2.17 -3.01
C LEU A 7 8.96 -2.56 -3.34
N ILE A 8 8.53 -3.76 -2.95
CA ILE A 8 7.15 -4.22 -3.14
C ILE A 8 6.18 -3.35 -2.32
N ALA A 9 6.49 -3.07 -1.05
CA ALA A 9 5.70 -2.18 -0.22
C ALA A 9 5.63 -0.76 -0.80
N MET A 10 6.76 -0.24 -1.31
CA MET A 10 6.81 1.07 -1.94
C MET A 10 5.95 1.13 -3.22
N ALA A 11 6.03 0.10 -4.06
CA ALA A 11 5.20 0.01 -5.26
C ALA A 11 3.70 -0.06 -4.93
N LEU A 12 3.32 -0.86 -3.92
CA LEU A 12 1.94 -0.97 -3.46
C LEU A 12 1.41 0.36 -2.88
N PHE A 13 2.27 1.10 -2.17
CA PHE A 13 1.94 2.40 -1.63
C PHE A 13 1.68 3.44 -2.73
N VAL A 14 2.59 3.54 -3.71
CA VAL A 14 2.43 4.44 -4.87
C VAL A 14 1.19 4.07 -5.68
N PHE A 15 0.90 2.77 -5.83
CA PHE A 15 -0.32 2.30 -6.48
C PHE A 15 -1.59 2.73 -5.73
N GLY A 16 -1.59 2.68 -4.39
CA GLY A 16 -2.69 3.20 -3.57
C GLY A 16 -2.91 4.71 -3.73
N LEU A 17 -1.83 5.50 -3.79
CA LEU A 17 -1.91 6.93 -4.07
C LEU A 17 -2.47 7.22 -5.47
N TRP A 18 -2.04 6.43 -6.47
CA TRP A 18 -2.54 6.54 -7.84
C TRP A 18 -4.03 6.21 -7.94
N LEU A 19 -4.50 5.17 -7.24
CA LEU A 19 -5.92 4.81 -7.15
C LEU A 19 -6.78 5.95 -6.57
N MET A 20 -6.31 6.63 -5.53
CA MET A 20 -7.02 7.80 -4.98
C MET A 20 -7.06 8.96 -5.98
N SER A 21 -5.98 9.16 -6.74
CA SER A 21 -5.91 10.22 -7.75
C SER A 21 -6.80 9.97 -8.97
N VAL A 22 -6.96 8.71 -9.39
CA VAL A 22 -7.78 8.35 -10.56
C VAL A 22 -9.27 8.18 -10.21
N ALA A 23 -9.62 8.24 -8.93
CA ALA A 23 -11.00 8.02 -8.46
C ALA A 23 -12.01 8.95 -9.14
N ASP A 24 -11.70 10.23 -9.33
CA ASP A 24 -12.54 11.24 -9.98
C ASP A 24 -12.83 10.93 -11.47
N VAL A 25 -11.95 10.17 -12.12
CA VAL A 25 -12.08 9.82 -13.54
C VAL A 25 -12.95 8.57 -13.73
N VAL A 26 -13.30 7.85 -12.65
CA VAL A 26 -14.11 6.62 -12.68
C VAL A 26 -15.55 6.94 -12.29
N ALA A 27 -16.29 7.53 -13.24
CA ALA A 27 -17.70 7.85 -13.08
C ALA A 27 -18.53 6.64 -12.59
N GLY A 28 -19.27 6.84 -11.50
CA GLY A 28 -20.13 5.82 -10.89
C GLY A 28 -19.45 4.91 -9.87
N PHE A 29 -18.13 4.89 -9.77
CA PHE A 29 -17.37 4.09 -8.79
C PHE A 29 -16.32 4.90 -8.01
N GLU A 30 -16.34 6.23 -8.10
CA GLU A 30 -15.43 7.16 -7.41
C GLU A 30 -15.15 6.76 -5.95
N ALA A 31 -16.22 6.56 -5.16
CA ALA A 31 -16.08 6.22 -3.75
C ALA A 31 -15.35 4.88 -3.54
N ILE A 32 -15.69 3.85 -4.32
CA ILE A 32 -15.10 2.52 -4.20
C ILE A 32 -13.61 2.57 -4.58
N VAL A 33 -13.27 3.28 -5.65
CA VAL A 33 -11.89 3.42 -6.12
C VAL A 33 -11.05 4.23 -5.11
N PHE A 34 -11.62 5.30 -4.56
CA PHE A 34 -10.98 6.11 -3.52
C PHE A 34 -10.71 5.31 -2.24
N PHE A 35 -11.73 4.65 -1.68
CA PHE A 35 -11.57 3.81 -0.48
C PHE A 35 -10.69 2.59 -0.74
N GLY A 36 -10.72 2.03 -1.95
CA GLY A 36 -9.80 0.99 -2.39
C GLY A 36 -8.34 1.46 -2.36
N GLY A 37 -8.07 2.68 -2.83
CA GLY A 37 -6.75 3.31 -2.76
C GLY A 37 -6.25 3.52 -1.33
N ILE A 38 -7.14 3.96 -0.42
CA ILE A 38 -6.83 4.09 1.03
C ILE A 38 -6.48 2.73 1.64
N LEU A 39 -7.26 1.68 1.35
CA LEU A 39 -6.98 0.32 1.82
C LEU A 39 -5.65 -0.21 1.27
N CYS A 40 -5.34 0.07 0.00
CA CYS A 40 -4.07 -0.34 -0.61
C CYS A 40 -2.87 0.37 0.03
N ALA A 41 -2.97 1.69 0.23
CA ALA A 41 -1.91 2.48 0.86
C ALA A 41 -1.68 2.10 2.33
N SER A 42 -2.76 1.83 3.08
CA SER A 42 -2.65 1.37 4.48
C SER A 42 -2.09 -0.05 4.58
N ALA A 43 -2.47 -0.97 3.69
CA ALA A 43 -1.90 -2.30 3.61
C ALA A 43 -0.40 -2.28 3.25
N ALA A 44 0.03 -1.35 2.40
CA ALA A 44 1.43 -1.18 2.04
C ALA A 44 2.32 -0.83 3.25
N LEU A 45 1.80 -0.06 4.21
CA LEU A 45 2.49 0.26 5.47
C LEU A 45 2.50 -0.91 6.46
N ALA A 46 1.51 -1.80 6.39
CA ALA A 46 1.46 -2.99 7.25
C ALA A 46 2.56 -4.02 6.91
N ILE A 47 3.05 -4.06 5.67
CA ILE A 47 4.12 -4.96 5.21
C ILE A 47 5.45 -4.70 5.95
N PRO A 48 6.04 -3.49 5.93
CA PRO A 48 7.28 -3.22 6.66
C PRO A 48 7.09 -3.36 8.18
N ILE A 49 5.94 -2.94 8.72
CA ILE A 49 5.71 -2.98 10.17
C ILE A 49 5.58 -4.40 10.71
N ASN A 50 4.82 -5.28 10.05
CA ASN A 50 4.58 -6.65 10.55
C ASN A 50 5.58 -7.70 10.04
N VAL A 51 6.12 -7.54 8.83
CA VAL A 51 7.00 -8.54 8.19
C VAL A 51 8.48 -8.22 8.42
N LEU A 52 8.85 -6.93 8.43
CA LEU A 52 10.25 -6.51 8.55
C LEU A 52 10.68 -6.40 10.03
N GLY A 53 9.83 -5.84 10.90
CA GLY A 53 10.13 -5.71 12.34
C GLY A 53 10.31 -7.04 13.08
N ARG A 54 9.63 -8.12 12.64
CA ARG A 54 9.80 -9.45 13.25
C ARG A 54 11.08 -10.18 12.84
N ARG A 55 11.72 -9.82 11.73
CA ARG A 55 13.00 -10.46 11.33
C ARG A 55 14.20 -9.90 12.09
N GLU A 56 14.08 -8.70 12.67
CA GLU A 56 15.13 -8.13 13.54
C GLU A 56 15.00 -8.59 15.00
N SER A 57 13.80 -8.91 15.47
CA SER A 57 13.60 -9.55 16.79
C SER A 57 13.77 -11.07 16.71
N GLY A 58 14.95 -11.52 16.27
CA GLY A 58 15.39 -12.90 16.42
C GLY A 58 15.79 -13.16 17.89
N ILE A 59 14.79 -13.39 18.74
CA ILE A 59 14.91 -14.25 19.92
C ILE A 59 14.27 -15.58 19.56
#